data_AF-A0A7W1PUX6-F1
#
_entry.id   AF-A0A7W1PUX6-F1
#
_cell.length_a   1.000
_cell.length_b   1.000
_cell.length_c   1.000
_cell.angle_alpha   90.00
_cell.angle_beta   90.00
_cell.angle_gamma   90.00
#
_symmetry.space_group_name_H-M   'P 1'
#
loop_
_entity.id
_entity.type
_entity.pdbx_description
1 polymer ?
#
loop_
_entity_poly.entity_id
_entity_poly.type
_entity_poly.pdbx_seq_one_letter_code
_entity_poly.pdbx_strand_id
1 'polypeptide(L)'
;MPDDIKINFQEQYKYDIKTQHPFFEGEKLVGTENFEIEEESTGTKSLFVIGGIILDALETGKVLVVDEFEKNLHPGITQFLIKLFHNPLTNPRNAQLIFATHDITQLSHDNFRRDQVWFSEKNEFGATTIYQCSDIKGIRLGTPLDKWYSTGRFGATPIINDVDFLIEMQEDEA
;
A
#
# COMPACT_ATOMS: atom_id res chain seq x y z
N MET A 1 25.54 -18.34 -32.63
CA MET A 1 24.48 -17.52 -32.01
C MET A 1 24.86 -16.07 -32.22
N PRO A 2 23.99 -15.23 -32.80
CA PRO A 2 24.27 -13.81 -33.02
C PRO A 2 24.63 -13.11 -31.70
N ASP A 3 25.61 -12.21 -31.74
CA ASP A 3 26.19 -11.59 -30.54
C ASP A 3 25.16 -10.69 -29.81
N ASP A 4 24.26 -10.09 -30.58
CA ASP A 4 23.08 -9.33 -30.17
C ASP A 4 22.08 -10.16 -29.35
N ILE A 5 21.89 -11.44 -29.66
CA ILE A 5 21.05 -12.35 -28.85
C ILE A 5 21.77 -12.69 -27.54
N LYS A 6 23.10 -12.84 -27.59
CA LYS A 6 23.94 -13.23 -26.46
C LYS A 6 24.01 -12.15 -25.38
N ILE A 7 24.14 -10.89 -25.81
CA ILE A 7 24.13 -9.71 -24.94
C ILE A 7 22.76 -9.51 -24.31
N ASN A 8 21.67 -9.58 -25.09
CA ASN A 8 20.32 -9.51 -24.54
C ASN A 8 20.04 -10.61 -23.51
N PHE A 9 20.46 -11.85 -23.80
CA PHE A 9 20.30 -12.94 -22.85
C PHE A 9 21.11 -12.72 -21.57
N GLN A 10 22.36 -12.24 -21.67
CA GLN A 10 23.19 -11.96 -20.51
C GLN A 10 22.71 -10.78 -19.67
N GLU A 11 22.11 -9.75 -20.29
CA GLU A 11 21.51 -8.65 -19.55
C GLU A 11 20.18 -9.06 -18.90
N GLN A 12 19.35 -9.82 -19.61
CA GLN A 12 18.04 -10.26 -19.13
C GLN A 12 18.13 -11.29 -18.00
N TYR A 13 19.20 -12.10 -17.95
CA TYR A 13 19.49 -13.07 -16.89
C TYR A 13 20.70 -12.68 -16.04
N LYS A 14 21.03 -11.39 -15.95
CA LYS A 14 22.20 -10.90 -15.20
C LYS A 14 22.14 -11.24 -13.71
N TYR A 15 20.92 -11.31 -13.17
CA TYR A 15 20.66 -11.61 -11.76
C TYR A 15 19.61 -12.70 -11.67
N ASP A 16 19.94 -13.76 -10.93
CA ASP A 16 19.02 -14.82 -10.53
C ASP A 16 18.66 -14.58 -9.05
N ILE A 17 17.39 -14.32 -8.77
CA ILE A 17 16.92 -13.98 -7.42
C ILE A 17 16.24 -15.20 -6.83
N LYS A 18 16.81 -15.70 -5.74
CA LYS A 18 16.25 -16.82 -4.96
C LYS A 18 15.91 -16.38 -3.55
N THR A 19 14.87 -16.97 -2.98
CA THR A 19 14.54 -16.82 -1.57
C THR A 19 15.00 -18.04 -0.80
N GLN A 20 15.38 -17.86 0.47
CA GLN A 20 15.91 -18.91 1.32
C GLN A 20 15.02 -19.05 2.56
N HIS A 21 14.53 -20.25 2.80
CA HIS A 21 13.62 -20.56 3.91
C HIS A 21 14.21 -21.61 4.85
N PRO A 22 13.99 -21.49 6.17
CA PRO A 22 14.43 -22.50 7.12
C PRO A 22 13.68 -23.84 6.90
N PHE A 23 14.44 -24.93 6.83
CA PHE A 23 13.94 -26.29 6.68
C PHE A 23 13.91 -27.01 8.03
N PHE A 24 12.75 -27.53 8.40
CA PHE A 24 12.53 -28.19 9.69
C PHE A 24 12.11 -29.66 9.49
N GLU A 25 12.71 -30.55 10.28
CA GLU A 25 12.19 -31.90 10.50
C GLU A 25 11.52 -31.94 11.89
N GLY A 26 10.20 -31.99 11.92
CA GLY A 26 9.44 -31.74 13.15
C GLY A 26 9.63 -30.28 13.61
N GLU A 27 10.06 -30.09 14.86
CA GLU A 27 10.36 -28.75 15.41
C GLU A 27 11.86 -28.40 15.36
N LYS A 28 12.70 -29.27 14.79
CA LYS A 28 14.15 -29.05 14.74
C LYS A 28 14.54 -28.42 13.42
N LEU A 29 15.25 -27.30 13.48
CA LEU A 29 15.87 -26.68 12.31
C LEU A 29 16.99 -27.60 11.79
N VAL A 30 16.86 -28.07 10.55
CA VAL A 30 17.80 -28.99 9.90
C VAL A 30 18.63 -28.29 8.83
N GLY A 31 18.11 -27.23 8.23
CA GLY A 31 18.86 -26.46 7.24
C GLY A 31 18.03 -25.33 6.65
N THR A 32 18.28 -25.06 5.37
CA THR A 32 17.52 -24.08 4.59
C THR A 32 17.32 -24.61 3.18
N GLU A 33 16.18 -24.31 2.59
CA GLU A 33 15.86 -24.60 1.20
C GLU A 33 15.72 -23.32 0.39
N ASN A 34 16.12 -23.38 -0.88
CA ASN A 34 16.00 -22.26 -1.81
C ASN A 34 14.76 -22.44 -2.68
N PHE A 35 14.06 -21.34 -2.92
CA PHE A 35 12.91 -21.28 -3.82
C PHE A 35 13.17 -20.25 -4.91
N GLU A 36 12.60 -20.51 -6.09
CA GLU A 36 12.54 -19.50 -7.14
C GLU A 36 11.62 -18.37 -6.70
N ILE A 37 11.92 -17.13 -7.10
CA ILE A 37 11.07 -15.99 -6.73
C ILE A 37 9.63 -16.21 -7.21
N GLU A 38 9.40 -16.93 -8.32
CA GLU A 38 8.09 -17.28 -8.84
C GLU A 38 7.26 -18.15 -7.89
N GLU A 39 7.90 -18.92 -7.02
CA GLU A 39 7.25 -19.79 -6.04
C GLU A 39 6.77 -19.01 -4.80
N GLU A 40 7.23 -17.77 -4.63
CA GLU A 40 6.81 -16.91 -3.54
C GLU A 40 5.38 -16.39 -3.67
N SER A 41 4.81 -16.04 -2.52
CA SER A 41 3.54 -15.32 -2.47
C SER A 41 3.62 -13.96 -3.18
N THR A 42 2.49 -13.50 -3.72
CA THR A 42 2.39 -12.17 -4.32
C THR A 42 2.78 -11.06 -3.34
N GLY A 43 2.50 -11.24 -2.04
CA GLY A 43 2.88 -10.29 -1.00
C GLY A 43 4.39 -10.20 -0.79
N THR A 44 5.09 -11.35 -0.78
CA THR A 44 6.56 -11.37 -0.69
C THR A 44 7.19 -10.67 -1.89
N LYS A 45 6.72 -10.99 -3.10
CA LYS A 45 7.18 -10.35 -4.35
C LYS A 45 6.95 -8.85 -4.33
N SER A 46 5.76 -8.41 -3.92
CA SER A 46 5.40 -7.00 -3.84
C SER A 46 6.27 -6.27 -2.81
N LEU A 47 6.48 -6.87 -1.63
CA LEU A 47 7.34 -6.32 -0.58
C LEU A 47 8.79 -6.18 -1.04
N PHE A 48 9.31 -7.18 -1.76
CA PHE A 48 10.68 -7.14 -2.27
C PHE A 48 10.89 -5.96 -3.24
N VAL A 49 9.96 -5.78 -4.18
CA VAL A 49 10.00 -4.68 -5.15
C VAL A 49 9.86 -3.32 -4.47
N ILE A 50 8.79 -3.10 -3.69
CA ILE A 50 8.54 -1.81 -3.05
C ILE A 50 9.59 -1.48 -1.99
N GLY A 51 10.10 -2.50 -1.29
CA GLY A 51 11.14 -2.35 -0.28
C GLY A 51 12.42 -1.77 -0.86
N GLY A 52 12.86 -2.26 -2.03
CA GLY A 52 14.02 -1.70 -2.73
C GLY A 52 13.83 -0.22 -3.10
N ILE A 53 12.64 0.14 -3.60
CA ILE A 53 12.31 1.52 -3.98
C ILE A 53 12.27 2.44 -2.73
N ILE A 54 11.69 1.97 -1.64
CA ILE A 54 11.64 2.70 -0.36
C ILE A 54 13.04 2.93 0.19
N LEU A 55 13.90 1.90 0.17
CA LEU A 55 15.27 2.03 0.65
C LEU A 55 16.06 3.07 -0.16
N ASP A 56 15.99 3.03 -1.50
CA ASP A 56 16.61 4.07 -2.35
C ASP A 56 16.06 5.46 -2.00
N ALA A 57 14.74 5.60 -1.81
CA ALA A 57 14.14 6.89 -1.46
C ALA A 57 14.65 7.42 -0.12
N LEU A 58 14.69 6.59 0.92
CA LEU A 58 15.19 6.94 2.26
C LEU A 58 16.69 7.28 2.23
N GLU A 59 17.49 6.51 1.49
CA GLU A 59 18.93 6.73 1.35
C GLU A 59 19.27 7.98 0.56
N THR A 60 18.41 8.42 -0.37
CA THR A 60 18.68 9.57 -1.23
C THR A 60 17.88 10.82 -0.88
N GLY A 61 16.90 10.73 0.02
CA GLY A 61 16.01 11.84 0.41
C GLY A 61 14.98 12.19 -0.67
N LYS A 62 14.59 11.23 -1.51
CA LYS A 62 13.64 11.46 -2.63
C LYS A 62 12.19 11.55 -2.14
N VAL A 63 11.35 12.11 -3.01
CA VAL A 63 9.89 11.98 -2.89
C VAL A 63 9.47 10.72 -3.64
N LEU A 64 8.82 9.80 -2.93
CA LEU A 64 8.21 8.59 -3.47
C LEU A 64 6.70 8.80 -3.55
N VAL A 65 6.14 8.63 -4.74
CA VAL A 65 4.69 8.72 -4.99
C VAL A 65 4.19 7.34 -5.39
N VAL A 66 3.23 6.79 -4.66
CA VAL A 66 2.71 5.43 -4.90
C VAL A 66 1.18 5.42 -4.90
N ASP A 67 0.59 4.85 -5.94
CA ASP A 67 -0.83 4.56 -5.97
C ASP A 67 -1.08 3.15 -5.42
N GLU A 68 -2.21 2.95 -4.73
CA GLU A 68 -2.58 1.69 -4.06
C GLU A 68 -1.42 1.07 -3.24
N PHE A 69 -0.86 1.82 -2.29
CA PHE A 69 0.38 1.43 -1.59
C PHE A 69 0.29 0.08 -0.85
N GLU A 70 -0.90 -0.29 -0.39
CA GLU A 70 -1.24 -1.54 0.30
C GLU A 70 -1.42 -2.74 -0.62
N LYS A 71 -1.39 -2.57 -1.95
CA LYS A 71 -1.75 -3.64 -2.90
C LYS A 71 -0.89 -4.89 -2.65
N ASN A 72 -1.57 -6.00 -2.33
CA ASN A 72 -0.99 -7.29 -1.97
C ASN A 72 -0.15 -7.32 -0.67
N LEU A 73 -0.14 -6.25 0.12
CA LEU A 73 0.55 -6.18 1.41
C LEU A 73 -0.43 -6.31 2.56
N HIS A 74 -0.01 -7.02 3.61
CA HIS A 74 -0.76 -7.02 4.86
C HIS A 74 -0.72 -5.61 5.48
N PRO A 75 -1.83 -5.08 6.06
CA PRO A 75 -1.88 -3.73 6.62
C PRO A 75 -0.76 -3.39 7.60
N GLY A 76 -0.34 -4.37 8.41
CA GLY A 76 0.79 -4.21 9.34
C GLY A 76 2.15 -3.99 8.66
N ILE A 77 2.36 -4.57 7.48
CA ILE A 77 3.56 -4.33 6.66
C ILE A 77 3.52 -2.91 6.11
N THR A 78 2.40 -2.50 5.52
CA THR A 78 2.16 -1.14 5.02
C THR A 78 2.44 -0.10 6.11
N GLN A 79 1.89 -0.33 7.31
CA GLN A 79 2.11 0.56 8.47
C GLN A 79 3.58 0.62 8.89
N PHE A 80 4.29 -0.52 8.88
CA PHE A 80 5.73 -0.55 9.16
C PHE A 80 6.52 0.28 8.15
N LEU A 81 6.22 0.13 6.85
CA LEU A 81 6.89 0.87 5.78
C LEU A 81 6.66 2.39 5.91
N ILE A 82 5.43 2.83 6.22
CA ILE A 82 5.10 4.24 6.50
C ILE A 82 5.92 4.76 7.69
N LYS A 83 6.05 3.98 8.77
CA LYS A 83 6.81 4.36 9.96
C LYS A 83 8.29 4.60 9.67
N LEU A 84 8.86 3.98 8.62
CA LEU A 84 10.23 4.26 8.20
C LEU A 84 10.40 5.71 7.76
N PHE A 85 9.41 6.29 7.09
CA PHE A 85 9.44 7.70 6.66
C PHE A 85 9.23 8.67 7.83
N HIS A 86 8.49 8.29 8.86
CA HIS A 86 8.23 9.14 10.04
C HIS A 86 9.37 9.17 11.06
N ASN A 87 10.27 8.17 11.05
CA ASN A 87 11.32 8.07 12.05
C ASN A 87 12.63 8.73 11.54
N PRO A 88 13.16 9.75 12.23
CA PRO A 88 14.40 10.43 11.83
C PRO A 88 15.65 9.53 11.78
N LEU A 89 15.65 8.41 12.52
CA LEU A 89 16.76 7.44 12.49
C LEU A 89 16.76 6.64 11.19
N THR A 90 15.59 6.28 10.67
CA THR A 90 15.46 5.53 9.40
C THR A 90 15.32 6.46 8.19
N ASN A 91 14.89 7.71 8.40
CA ASN A 91 14.77 8.74 7.37
C ASN A 91 15.64 9.98 7.66
N PRO A 92 16.97 9.85 7.74
CA PRO A 92 17.86 10.97 8.10
C PRO A 92 17.94 12.05 7.01
N ARG A 93 17.49 11.76 5.79
CA ARG A 93 17.54 12.67 4.64
C ARG A 93 16.19 13.31 4.27
N ASN A 94 15.17 13.16 5.13
CA ASN A 94 13.85 13.73 4.94
C ASN A 94 13.20 13.33 3.60
N ALA A 95 13.34 12.07 3.21
CA ALA A 95 12.55 11.49 2.13
C ALA A 95 11.05 11.63 2.44
N GLN A 96 10.22 11.74 1.41
CA GLN A 96 8.78 11.92 1.56
C GLN A 96 8.05 10.78 0.87
N LEU A 97 7.02 10.25 1.52
CA LEU A 97 6.09 9.31 0.94
C LEU A 97 4.74 10.01 0.73
N ILE A 98 4.28 10.03 -0.50
CA ILE A 98 2.93 10.47 -0.88
C ILE A 98 2.24 9.24 -1.46
N PHE A 99 1.08 8.87 -0.92
CA PHE A 99 0.41 7.68 -1.41
C PHE A 99 -1.11 7.78 -1.35
N ALA A 100 -1.75 7.01 -2.23
CA ALA A 100 -3.19 6.75 -2.19
C ALA A 100 -3.44 5.34 -1.66
N THR A 101 -4.55 5.18 -0.94
CA THR A 101 -4.92 3.92 -0.29
C THR A 101 -6.43 3.78 -0.17
N HIS A 102 -6.93 2.55 -0.26
CA HIS A 102 -8.28 2.17 0.15
C HIS A 102 -8.31 1.51 1.54
N ASP A 103 -7.14 1.26 2.15
CA ASP A 103 -7.02 0.65 3.47
C ASP A 103 -7.21 1.69 4.58
N ILE A 104 -8.43 1.72 5.12
CA ILE A 104 -8.83 2.60 6.23
C ILE A 104 -8.02 2.38 7.51
N THR A 105 -7.36 1.23 7.68
CA THR A 105 -6.57 0.96 8.89
C THR A 105 -5.35 1.85 8.97
N GLN A 106 -4.90 2.42 7.85
CA GLN A 106 -3.80 3.39 7.82
C GLN A 106 -4.19 4.70 8.52
N LEU A 107 -5.48 5.02 8.63
CA LEU A 107 -6.02 6.17 9.37
C LEU A 107 -6.10 5.92 10.89
N SER A 108 -5.59 4.79 11.39
CA SER A 108 -5.55 4.52 12.83
C SER A 108 -4.81 5.63 13.57
N HIS A 109 -5.14 5.80 14.86
CA HIS A 109 -4.43 6.72 15.73
C HIS A 109 -2.90 6.56 15.64
N ASP A 110 -2.21 7.70 15.68
CA ASP A 110 -0.75 7.85 15.71
C ASP A 110 0.00 7.64 14.39
N ASN A 111 -0.66 7.24 13.30
CA ASN A 111 0.02 7.12 12.01
C ASN A 111 0.21 8.48 11.32
N PHE A 112 -0.79 9.36 11.38
CA PHE A 112 -0.79 10.62 10.62
C PHE A 112 -1.36 11.77 11.43
N ARG A 113 -0.79 12.97 11.20
CA ARG A 113 -1.44 14.22 11.57
C ARG A 113 -2.56 14.55 10.59
N ARG A 114 -3.51 15.38 11.04
CA ARG A 114 -4.69 15.76 10.22
C ARG A 114 -4.33 16.53 8.94
N ASP A 115 -3.23 17.26 8.92
CA ASP A 115 -2.72 17.97 7.74
C ASP A 115 -2.04 17.04 6.73
N GLN A 116 -1.73 15.79 7.12
CA GLN A 116 -1.14 14.76 6.26
C GLN A 116 -2.20 13.86 5.61
N VAL A 117 -3.46 13.95 6.04
CA VAL A 117 -4.57 13.14 5.52
C VAL A 117 -5.42 13.98 4.59
N TRP A 118 -5.65 13.47 3.39
CA TRP A 118 -6.49 14.07 2.36
C TRP A 118 -7.55 13.06 1.95
N PHE A 119 -8.77 13.54 1.74
CA PHE A 119 -9.90 12.74 1.28
C PHE A 119 -10.26 13.11 -0.15
N SER A 120 -10.63 12.12 -0.95
CA SER A 120 -11.12 12.30 -2.32
C SER A 120 -12.57 11.86 -2.42
N GLU A 121 -13.44 12.76 -2.86
CA GLU A 121 -14.87 12.51 -2.99
C GLU A 121 -15.34 12.78 -4.42
N LYS A 122 -16.13 11.86 -4.97
CA LYS A 122 -16.69 11.98 -6.31
C LYS A 122 -18.15 12.41 -6.18
N ASN A 123 -18.53 13.47 -6.88
CA ASN A 123 -19.93 13.91 -6.93
C ASN A 123 -20.75 13.08 -7.94
N GLU A 124 -22.07 13.32 -7.97
CA GLU A 124 -23.02 12.66 -8.86
C GLU A 124 -22.71 12.84 -10.37
N PHE A 125 -22.00 13.92 -10.74
CA PHE A 125 -21.57 14.19 -12.11
C PHE A 125 -20.21 13.56 -12.45
N GLY A 126 -19.62 12.85 -11.50
CA GLY A 126 -18.34 12.17 -11.63
C GLY A 126 -17.10 13.04 -11.49
N ALA A 127 -17.24 14.29 -11.05
CA ALA A 127 -16.12 15.16 -10.73
C ALA A 127 -15.57 14.84 -9.33
N THR A 128 -14.25 14.78 -9.21
CA THR A 128 -13.56 14.52 -7.93
C THR A 128 -13.16 15.82 -7.26
N THR A 129 -13.50 15.96 -5.98
CA THR A 129 -13.02 17.02 -5.08
C THR A 129 -12.07 16.40 -4.07
N ILE A 130 -10.99 17.10 -3.75
CA ILE A 130 -10.01 16.68 -2.74
C ILE A 130 -9.92 17.74 -1.66
N TYR A 131 -9.92 17.34 -0.39
CA TYR A 131 -9.83 18.24 0.76
C TYR A 131 -9.05 17.62 1.91
N GLN A 132 -8.46 18.47 2.76
CA GLN A 132 -7.65 18.00 3.89
C GLN A 132 -8.52 17.63 5.08
N CYS A 133 -8.10 16.65 5.87
CA CYS A 133 -8.75 16.34 7.13
C CYS A 133 -8.70 17.54 8.11
N SER A 134 -7.67 18.37 8.04
CA SER A 134 -7.55 19.61 8.83
C SER A 134 -8.62 20.67 8.51
N ASP A 135 -9.22 20.65 7.32
CA ASP A 135 -10.22 21.64 6.90
C ASP A 135 -11.61 21.35 7.49
N ILE A 136 -11.83 20.12 7.96
CA ILE A 136 -13.10 19.68 8.52
C ILE A 136 -13.25 20.23 9.94
N LYS A 137 -14.24 21.12 10.12
CA LYS A 137 -14.57 21.72 11.42
C LYS A 137 -15.00 20.66 12.43
N GLY A 138 -14.51 20.80 13.66
CA GLY A 138 -14.95 19.97 14.80
C GLY A 138 -14.13 18.68 15.01
N ILE A 139 -13.16 18.37 14.15
CA ILE A 139 -12.18 17.31 14.43
C ILE A 139 -11.21 17.83 15.50
N ARG A 140 -10.94 17.03 16.53
CA ARG A 140 -9.96 17.33 17.59
C ARG A 140 -8.74 16.43 17.46
N LEU A 141 -7.62 16.84 18.07
CA LEU A 141 -6.50 15.93 18.28
C LEU A 141 -7.01 14.70 19.05
N GLY A 142 -6.63 13.51 18.62
CA GLY A 142 -7.10 12.27 19.23
C GLY A 142 -8.46 11.78 18.74
N THR A 143 -8.94 12.25 17.58
CA THR A 143 -10.17 11.73 16.96
C THR A 143 -9.86 10.43 16.19
N PRO A 144 -10.60 9.33 16.39
CA PRO A 144 -10.35 8.07 15.67
C PRO A 144 -10.80 8.20 14.22
N LEU A 145 -9.87 8.61 13.35
CA LEU A 145 -10.16 8.96 11.96
C LEU A 145 -10.68 7.74 11.17
N ASP A 146 -10.06 6.58 11.35
CA ASP A 146 -10.51 5.29 10.82
C ASP A 146 -12.00 5.04 11.09
N LYS A 147 -12.43 5.13 12.35
CA LYS A 147 -13.83 4.87 12.74
C LYS A 147 -14.78 5.91 12.18
N TRP A 148 -14.39 7.18 12.20
CA TRP A 148 -15.24 8.27 11.72
C TRP A 148 -15.41 8.22 10.20
N TYR A 149 -14.33 7.89 9.48
CA TYR A 149 -14.36 7.65 8.04
C TYR A 149 -15.33 6.51 7.72
N SER A 150 -15.24 5.37 8.42
CA SER A 150 -16.15 4.23 8.21
C SER A 150 -17.63 4.54 8.48
N THR A 151 -17.92 5.54 9.31
CA THR A 151 -19.32 6.00 9.54
C THR A 151 -19.81 7.02 8.51
N GLY A 152 -19.00 7.35 7.49
CA GLY A 152 -19.34 8.35 6.47
C GLY A 152 -19.22 9.80 6.94
N ARG A 153 -18.69 10.04 8.15
CA ARG A 153 -18.69 11.37 8.78
C ARG A 153 -17.78 12.38 8.08
N PHE A 154 -16.81 11.88 7.32
CA PHE A 154 -15.92 12.72 6.52
C PHE A 154 -16.37 12.87 5.08
N GLY A 155 -17.46 12.21 4.64
CA GLY A 155 -17.71 12.01 3.22
C GLY A 155 -16.67 11.08 2.62
N ALA A 156 -16.46 11.17 1.30
CA ALA A 156 -15.45 10.40 0.56
C ALA A 156 -15.58 8.87 0.67
N THR A 157 -16.69 8.38 1.23
CA THR A 157 -17.04 6.95 1.25
C THR A 157 -17.79 6.58 -0.02
N PRO A 158 -17.66 5.33 -0.52
CA PRO A 158 -18.46 4.85 -1.64
C PRO A 158 -19.97 4.97 -1.35
N ILE A 159 -20.72 5.50 -2.31
CA ILE A 159 -22.19 5.47 -2.28
C ILE A 159 -22.61 4.15 -2.92
N ILE A 160 -23.10 3.23 -2.10
CA ILE A 160 -23.63 1.94 -2.55
C ILE A 160 -25.16 2.01 -2.45
N ASN A 161 -25.84 2.13 -3.58
CA ASN A 161 -27.30 2.11 -3.65
C ASN A 161 -27.79 0.67 -3.83
N ASP A 162 -27.85 -0.08 -2.74
CA ASP A 162 -28.30 -1.49 -2.76
C ASP A 162 -29.76 -1.63 -3.25
N VAL A 163 -30.59 -0.61 -3.04
CA VAL A 163 -32.02 -0.65 -3.37
C VAL A 163 -32.27 -0.64 -4.87
N ASP A 164 -31.57 0.21 -5.62
CA ASP A 164 -31.71 0.30 -7.08
C ASP A 164 -31.25 -1.02 -7.73
N PHE A 165 -30.14 -1.57 -7.23
CA PHE A 165 -29.61 -2.86 -7.69
C PHE A 165 -30.59 -4.03 -7.43
N LEU A 166 -31.24 -4.06 -6.26
CA LEU A 166 -32.22 -5.08 -5.92
C LEU A 166 -33.53 -4.95 -6.71
N ILE A 167 -33.92 -3.75 -7.13
CA ILE A 167 -35.11 -3.50 -7.96
C ILE A 167 -34.84 -3.99 -9.39
N GLU A 168 -33.72 -3.62 -10.00
CA GLU A 168 -33.34 -4.07 -11.34
C GLU A 168 -33.26 -5.60 -11.44
N MET A 169 -32.70 -6.27 -10.42
CA MET A 169 -32.63 -7.74 -10.39
C MET A 169 -34.00 -8.43 -10.31
N GLN A 170 -35.03 -7.78 -9.77
CA GLN A 170 -36.39 -8.35 -9.69
C GLN A 170 -37.18 -8.14 -10.98
N GLU A 171 -36.85 -7.13 -11.79
CA GLU A 171 -37.49 -6.88 -13.08
C GLU A 171 -37.01 -7.86 -14.17
N ASP A 172 -35.78 -8.36 -14.07
CA ASP A 172 -35.22 -9.36 -15.01
C ASP A 172 -35.70 -10.81 -14.77
N GLU A 173 -36.36 -11.09 -13.64
CA GLU A 173 -36.95 -12.41 -13.30
C GLU A 173 -38.46 -12.52 -13.62
N ALA A 174 -39.07 -11.48 -14.20
CA ALA A 174 -40.52 -11.37 -14.44
C ALA A 174 -40.96 -11.52 -15.92
#